data_AF-A0ABD5S1T4-F1
#
_entry.id   AF-A0ABD5S1T4-F1
#
_cell.length_a   1.000
_cell.length_b   1.000
_cell.length_c   1.000
_cell.angle_alpha   90.00
_cell.angle_beta   90.00
_cell.angle_gamma   90.00
#
_symmetry.space_group_name_H-M   'P 1'
#
loop_
_entity.id
_entity.type
_entity.pdbx_description
1 polymer ?
#
loop_
_entity_poly.entity_id
_entity_poly.type
_entity_poly.pdbx_seq_one_letter_code
_entity_poly.pdbx_strand_id
1 'polypeptide(L)'
;MHTERSELPLAFERYVNSLLDRARGGVCPSCPGRVEPTLRLDAEGIPHADPDEVPLVLYECHRCPELVSTSVGKAAIDHPGVVVFHHERGVDLRSAPSWTLGWVLADPDAESTDPVRVRPTVELDGDALELVLDRGAAVVETVPSGD
;
A
#
# COMPACT_ATOMS: atom_id res chain seq x y z
N MET A 1 -22.22 13.98 -13.20
CA MET A 1 -21.91 13.53 -11.83
C MET A 1 -21.37 14.74 -11.08
N HIS A 2 -22.19 15.37 -10.25
CA HIS A 2 -21.73 16.44 -9.36
C HIS A 2 -21.35 15.77 -8.04
N THR A 3 -20.06 15.77 -7.72
CA THR A 3 -19.55 15.38 -6.40
C THR A 3 -19.48 16.65 -5.58
N GLU A 4 -20.12 16.65 -4.41
CA GLU A 4 -20.03 17.79 -3.50
C GLU A 4 -18.59 17.97 -3.03
N ARG A 5 -18.16 19.21 -2.73
CA ARG A 5 -16.75 19.47 -2.39
C ARG A 5 -16.26 18.67 -1.17
N SER A 6 -17.15 18.38 -0.22
CA SER A 6 -16.87 17.55 0.97
C SER A 6 -16.63 16.07 0.64
N GLU A 7 -17.15 15.57 -0.48
CA GLU A 7 -17.02 14.18 -0.91
C GLU A 7 -15.78 13.92 -1.76
N LEU A 8 -15.12 14.98 -2.24
CA LEU A 8 -13.94 14.89 -3.10
C LEU A 8 -12.82 14.00 -2.53
N PRO A 9 -12.48 14.05 -1.22
CA PRO A 9 -11.48 13.15 -0.65
C PRO A 9 -11.82 11.67 -0.84
N LEU A 10 -13.06 11.27 -0.53
CA LEU A 10 -13.50 9.89 -0.67
C LEU A 10 -13.68 9.49 -2.14
N ALA A 11 -14.09 10.40 -3.01
CA ALA A 11 -14.14 10.14 -4.44
C ALA A 11 -12.74 9.90 -5.02
N PHE A 12 -11.76 10.70 -4.60
CA PHE A 12 -10.35 10.52 -4.97
C PHE A 12 -9.78 9.20 -4.44
N GLU A 13 -10.03 8.87 -3.17
CA GLU A 13 -9.63 7.59 -2.56
C GLU A 13 -10.17 6.40 -3.36
N ARG A 14 -11.46 6.39 -3.69
CA ARG A 14 -12.07 5.32 -4.50
C ARG A 14 -11.45 5.22 -5.89
N TYR A 15 -11.15 6.36 -6.52
CA TYR A 15 -10.48 6.39 -7.81
C TYR A 15 -9.08 5.78 -7.73
N VAL A 16 -8.25 6.21 -6.78
CA VAL A 16 -6.91 5.68 -6.54
C VAL A 16 -6.94 4.18 -6.25
N ASN A 17 -7.85 3.73 -5.36
CA ASN A 17 -7.99 2.30 -5.05
C ASN A 17 -8.36 1.49 -6.29
N SER A 18 -9.25 2.00 -7.15
CA SER A 18 -9.60 1.30 -8.39
C SER A 18 -8.42 1.12 -9.35
N LEU A 19 -7.43 2.02 -9.33
CA LEU A 19 -6.20 1.89 -10.11
C LEU A 19 -5.26 0.87 -9.46
N LEU A 20 -5.08 0.96 -8.13
CA LEU A 20 -4.23 0.05 -7.38
C LEU A 20 -4.75 -1.39 -7.38
N ASP A 21 -6.05 -1.60 -7.29
CA ASP A 21 -6.68 -2.92 -7.37
C ASP A 21 -6.35 -3.63 -8.69
N ARG A 22 -6.36 -2.88 -9.81
CA ARG A 22 -5.93 -3.41 -11.12
C ARG A 22 -4.44 -3.75 -11.12
N ALA A 23 -3.61 -2.83 -10.63
CA ALA A 23 -2.16 -3.00 -10.61
C ALA A 23 -1.74 -4.20 -9.75
N ARG A 24 -2.33 -4.36 -8.56
CA ARG A 24 -2.16 -5.53 -7.68
C ARG A 24 -2.68 -6.81 -8.32
N GLY A 25 -3.76 -6.73 -9.09
CA GLY A 25 -4.25 -7.82 -9.94
C GLY A 25 -3.35 -8.15 -11.14
N GLY A 26 -2.19 -7.48 -11.28
CA GLY A 26 -1.24 -7.70 -12.37
C GLY A 26 -1.64 -7.04 -13.69
N VAL A 27 -2.55 -6.07 -13.66
CA VAL A 27 -3.10 -5.40 -14.85
C VAL A 27 -2.81 -3.90 -14.81
N CYS A 28 -2.14 -3.39 -15.83
CA CYS A 28 -1.87 -1.97 -16.01
C CYS A 28 -3.18 -1.16 -16.08
N PRO A 29 -3.33 -0.09 -15.28
CA PRO A 29 -4.52 0.76 -15.33
C PRO A 29 -4.71 1.47 -16.68
N SER A 30 -3.63 1.67 -17.44
CA SER A 30 -3.59 2.47 -18.68
C SER A 30 -3.71 1.65 -19.97
N CYS A 31 -3.00 0.52 -20.12
CA CYS A 31 -2.92 -0.23 -21.40
C CYS A 31 -3.38 -1.71 -21.34
N PRO A 32 -4.07 -2.11 -20.27
CA PRO A 32 -4.31 -3.49 -19.85
C PRO A 32 -3.16 -4.51 -20.02
N GLY A 33 -1.90 -4.05 -19.99
CA GLY A 33 -0.71 -4.91 -20.03
C GLY A 33 -0.40 -5.55 -18.68
N ARG A 34 0.49 -6.54 -18.68
CA ARG A 34 0.95 -7.20 -17.44
C ARG A 34 1.81 -6.25 -16.59
N VAL A 35 1.58 -6.31 -15.29
CA VAL A 35 2.30 -5.57 -14.25
C VAL A 35 2.88 -6.55 -13.24
N GLU A 36 4.08 -6.26 -12.75
CA GLU A 36 4.68 -6.96 -11.61
C GLU A 36 4.97 -5.97 -10.48
N PRO A 37 4.52 -6.25 -9.24
CA PRO A 37 4.90 -5.46 -8.09
C PRO A 37 6.36 -5.71 -7.70
N THR A 38 7.08 -4.66 -7.33
CA THR A 38 8.43 -4.75 -6.76
C THR A 38 8.56 -3.80 -5.58
N LEU A 39 9.06 -4.31 -4.46
CA LEU A 39 9.40 -3.53 -3.29
C LEU A 39 10.83 -2.98 -3.41
N ARG A 40 10.98 -1.66 -3.25
CA ARG A 40 12.24 -0.91 -3.38
C ARG A 40 12.55 -0.18 -2.08
N LEU A 41 13.83 -0.14 -1.72
CA LEU A 41 14.33 0.52 -0.50
C LEU A 41 14.90 1.92 -0.79
N ASP A 42 14.74 2.39 -2.03
CA ASP A 42 15.28 3.64 -2.54
C ASP A 42 14.26 4.26 -3.51
N ALA A 43 14.41 5.56 -3.75
CA ALA A 43 13.59 6.33 -4.69
C ALA A 43 14.27 6.51 -6.07
N GLU A 44 15.38 5.81 -6.34
CA GLU A 44 16.21 6.09 -7.50
C GLU A 44 15.49 5.76 -8.82
N GLY A 45 15.41 6.77 -9.70
CA GLY A 45 14.76 6.64 -11.01
C GLY A 45 13.23 6.65 -10.97
N ILE A 46 12.62 6.91 -9.81
CA ILE A 46 11.17 6.92 -9.64
C ILE A 46 10.66 8.36 -9.83
N PRO A 47 9.79 8.63 -10.84
CA PRO A 47 9.25 9.97 -11.07
C PRO A 47 8.45 10.47 -9.87
N HIS A 48 8.71 11.71 -9.45
CA HIS A 48 7.98 12.40 -8.37
C HIS A 48 8.08 11.75 -6.98
N ALA A 49 8.94 10.75 -6.78
CA ALA A 49 9.18 10.19 -5.46
C ALA A 49 10.04 11.14 -4.61
N ASP A 50 9.70 11.26 -3.34
CA ASP A 50 10.57 11.89 -2.34
C ASP A 50 11.64 10.87 -1.91
N PRO A 51 12.94 11.21 -1.93
CA PRO A 51 14.01 10.34 -1.44
C PRO A 51 13.86 9.91 0.02
N ASP A 52 13.12 10.68 0.83
CA ASP A 52 12.89 10.38 2.24
C ASP A 52 11.65 9.50 2.47
N GLU A 53 10.77 9.32 1.47
CA GLU A 53 9.57 8.47 1.52
C GLU A 53 9.85 7.06 0.96
N VAL A 54 10.73 6.31 1.65
CA VAL A 54 11.10 4.93 1.31
C VAL A 54 10.96 4.03 2.54
N PRO A 55 10.60 2.75 2.40
CA PRO A 55 10.47 1.96 1.17
C PRO A 55 9.17 2.15 0.38
N LEU A 56 9.23 1.84 -0.92
CA LEU A 56 8.13 1.99 -1.89
C LEU A 56 7.76 0.66 -2.54
N VAL A 57 6.48 0.52 -2.89
CA VAL A 57 6.01 -0.54 -3.79
C VAL A 57 5.74 0.03 -5.16
N LEU A 58 6.41 -0.53 -6.16
CA LEU A 58 6.30 -0.16 -7.57
C LEU A 58 5.49 -1.19 -8.34
N TYR A 59 4.65 -0.72 -9.24
CA TYR A 59 3.88 -1.53 -10.18
C TYR A 59 4.29 -1.12 -11.59
N GLU A 60 5.27 -1.84 -12.16
CA GLU A 60 5.85 -1.55 -13.46
C GLU A 60 5.12 -2.31 -14.57
N CYS A 61 4.68 -1.59 -15.61
CA CYS A 61 4.09 -2.22 -16.78
C CYS A 61 5.16 -2.69 -17.77
N HIS A 62 5.04 -3.93 -18.26
CA HIS A 62 6.00 -4.48 -19.22
C HIS A 62 5.72 -4.07 -20.68
N ARG A 63 4.67 -3.26 -20.92
CA ARG A 63 4.18 -2.92 -22.27
C ARG A 63 4.20 -1.43 -22.58
N CYS A 64 3.92 -0.58 -21.58
CA CYS A 64 3.92 0.87 -21.75
C CYS A 64 4.72 1.52 -20.62
N PRO A 65 5.05 2.82 -20.71
CA PRO A 65 5.83 3.54 -19.69
C PRO A 65 5.09 3.77 -18.36
N GLU A 66 3.99 3.07 -18.10
CA GLU A 66 3.20 3.28 -16.89
C GLU A 66 3.95 2.69 -15.69
N LEU A 67 4.11 3.52 -14.67
CA LEU A 67 4.66 3.16 -13.37
C LEU A 67 3.75 3.75 -12.30
N VAL A 68 3.22 2.89 -11.45
CA VAL A 68 2.48 3.32 -10.26
C VAL A 68 3.35 3.02 -9.05
N SER A 69 3.59 4.02 -8.20
CA SER A 69 4.28 3.87 -6.92
C SER A 69 3.29 4.09 -5.76
N THR A 70 3.55 3.45 -4.64
CA THR A 70 2.76 3.62 -3.42
C THR A 70 3.58 3.27 -2.18
N SER A 71 3.15 3.74 -1.01
CA SER A 71 3.77 3.35 0.27
C SER A 71 3.54 1.87 0.57
N VAL A 72 4.41 1.28 1.39
CA VAL A 72 4.26 -0.11 1.83
C VAL A 72 2.93 -0.34 2.56
N GLY A 73 2.55 0.59 3.44
CA GLY A 73 1.26 0.54 4.15
C GLY A 73 0.07 0.56 3.18
N LYS A 74 0.11 1.42 2.15
CA LYS A 74 -0.94 1.46 1.14
C LYS A 74 -0.99 0.17 0.34
N ALA A 75 0.15 -0.44 -0.02
CA ALA A 75 0.17 -1.72 -0.73
C ALA A 75 -0.47 -2.87 0.08
N ALA A 76 -0.31 -2.84 1.41
CA ALA A 76 -0.80 -3.89 2.31
C ALA A 76 -2.25 -3.70 2.80
N ILE A 77 -2.90 -2.56 2.53
CA ILE A 77 -4.18 -2.18 3.15
C ILE A 77 -5.34 -3.13 2.91
N ASP A 78 -5.37 -3.82 1.77
CA ASP A 78 -6.40 -4.80 1.45
C ASP A 78 -5.99 -6.24 1.77
N HIS A 79 -4.84 -6.44 2.43
CA HIS A 79 -4.44 -7.76 2.90
C HIS A 79 -5.49 -8.29 3.91
N PRO A 80 -5.95 -9.55 3.78
CA PRO A 80 -7.01 -10.07 4.65
C PRO A 80 -6.74 -9.92 6.14
N GLY A 81 -5.50 -10.10 6.58
CA GLY A 81 -5.12 -9.91 7.99
C GLY A 81 -5.32 -8.47 8.49
N VAL A 82 -5.02 -7.47 7.65
CA VAL A 82 -5.20 -6.05 7.97
C VAL A 82 -6.69 -5.69 8.02
N VAL A 83 -7.46 -6.20 7.06
CA VAL A 83 -8.92 -6.00 6.99
C VAL A 83 -9.60 -6.61 8.21
N VAL A 84 -9.27 -7.85 8.57
CA VAL A 84 -9.81 -8.52 9.77
C VAL A 84 -9.42 -7.75 11.03
N PHE A 85 -8.14 -7.36 11.18
CA PHE A 85 -7.65 -6.62 12.34
C PHE A 85 -8.40 -5.31 12.58
N HIS A 86 -8.65 -4.52 11.54
CA HIS A 86 -9.44 -3.29 11.63
C HIS A 86 -10.92 -3.58 11.90
N HIS A 87 -11.48 -4.57 11.21
CA HIS A 87 -12.90 -4.92 11.37
C HIS A 87 -13.22 -5.42 12.79
N GLU A 88 -12.36 -6.24 13.39
CA GLU A 88 -12.49 -6.69 14.78
C GLU A 88 -12.46 -5.55 15.80
N ARG A 89 -11.85 -4.42 15.43
CA ARG A 89 -11.79 -3.18 16.21
C ARG A 89 -12.83 -2.13 15.80
N GLY A 90 -13.78 -2.52 14.94
CA GLY A 90 -14.90 -1.66 14.52
C GLY A 90 -14.53 -0.57 13.51
N VAL A 91 -13.37 -0.68 12.85
CA VAL A 91 -12.93 0.28 11.83
C VAL A 91 -13.17 -0.29 10.43
N ASP A 92 -13.96 0.43 9.61
CA ASP A 92 -14.10 0.18 8.19
C ASP A 92 -13.09 1.03 7.39
N LEU A 93 -12.08 0.36 6.83
CA LEU A 93 -11.03 0.96 5.99
C LEU A 93 -11.56 1.70 4.74
N ARG A 94 -12.83 1.48 4.35
CA ARG A 94 -13.45 2.15 3.20
C ARG A 94 -14.26 3.39 3.57
N SER A 95 -14.44 3.65 4.86
CA SER A 95 -15.27 4.76 5.37
C SER A 95 -14.53 6.09 5.40
N ALA A 96 -13.20 6.07 5.40
CA ALA A 96 -12.32 7.23 5.41
C ALA A 96 -11.19 7.07 4.37
N PRO A 97 -10.57 8.18 3.93
CA PRO A 97 -9.41 8.10 3.06
C PRO A 97 -8.21 7.42 3.75
N SER A 98 -7.44 6.61 3.03
CA SER A 98 -6.41 5.78 3.66
C SER A 98 -5.30 6.59 4.32
N TRP A 99 -5.03 7.81 3.84
CA TRP A 99 -4.03 8.71 4.42
C TRP A 99 -4.39 9.24 5.80
N THR A 100 -5.61 9.03 6.29
CA THR A 100 -5.96 9.35 7.69
C THR A 100 -5.45 8.28 8.67
N LEU A 101 -4.96 7.15 8.17
CA LEU A 101 -4.37 6.07 8.96
C LEU A 101 -2.86 6.26 9.00
N GLY A 102 -2.30 6.57 10.17
CA GLY A 102 -0.88 6.92 10.30
C GLY A 102 0.07 5.85 9.75
N TRP A 103 -0.25 4.57 9.97
CA TRP A 103 0.55 3.45 9.48
C TRP A 103 0.56 3.31 7.95
N VAL A 104 -0.43 3.87 7.22
CA VAL A 104 -0.49 3.79 5.76
C VAL A 104 0.58 4.65 5.10
N LEU A 105 0.89 5.80 5.69
CA LEU A 105 1.90 6.73 5.20
C LEU A 105 3.23 6.62 5.95
N ALA A 106 3.34 5.68 6.89
CA ALA A 106 4.59 5.45 7.60
C ALA A 106 5.64 4.83 6.67
N ASP A 107 6.90 5.17 6.93
CA ASP A 107 8.09 4.64 6.28
C ASP A 107 8.70 3.55 7.17
N PRO A 108 8.31 2.27 6.99
CA PRO A 108 8.80 1.19 7.84
C PRO A 108 10.26 0.84 7.55
N ASP A 109 10.98 0.43 8.58
CA ASP A 109 12.34 -0.07 8.41
C ASP A 109 12.38 -1.35 7.56
N ALA A 110 13.46 -1.49 6.79
CA ALA A 110 13.78 -2.74 6.12
C ALA A 110 14.20 -3.79 7.15
N GLU A 111 13.55 -4.95 7.15
CA GLU A 111 13.94 -6.10 7.94
C GLU A 111 15.20 -6.78 7.37
N SER A 112 15.30 -6.81 6.04
CA SER A 112 16.45 -7.36 5.30
C SER A 112 16.57 -6.69 3.93
N THR A 113 17.79 -6.58 3.42
CA THR A 113 18.07 -6.02 2.08
C THR A 113 18.35 -7.08 1.02
N ASP A 114 18.77 -8.29 1.43
CA ASP A 114 18.92 -9.43 0.52
C ASP A 114 18.67 -10.78 1.25
N PRO A 115 17.52 -11.45 1.01
CA PRO A 115 16.40 -10.97 0.20
C PRO A 115 15.75 -9.74 0.84
N VAL A 116 15.19 -8.86 0.01
CA VAL A 116 14.49 -7.65 0.48
C VAL A 116 13.25 -8.06 1.28
N ARG A 117 13.14 -7.55 2.51
CA ARG A 117 11.98 -7.69 3.39
C ARG A 117 11.71 -6.39 4.13
N VAL A 118 10.45 -6.00 4.25
CA VAL A 118 10.03 -4.79 4.98
C VAL A 118 8.92 -5.14 5.95
N ARG A 119 8.97 -4.55 7.14
CA ARG A 119 8.03 -4.83 8.22
C ARG A 119 7.22 -3.60 8.62
N PRO A 120 6.09 -3.31 7.96
CA PRO A 120 5.17 -2.30 8.45
C PRO A 120 4.41 -2.81 9.68
N THR A 121 4.16 -1.89 10.60
CA THR A 121 3.33 -2.13 11.80
C THR A 121 2.01 -1.40 11.64
N VAL A 122 0.92 -2.14 11.71
CA VAL A 122 -0.44 -1.60 11.72
C VAL A 122 -0.83 -1.35 13.18
N GLU A 123 -0.79 -0.10 13.62
CA GLU A 123 -1.21 0.29 14.97
C GLU A 123 -2.68 0.74 14.98
N LEU A 124 -3.47 0.21 15.91
CA LEU A 124 -4.86 0.62 16.13
C LEU A 124 -5.27 0.39 17.58
N ASP A 125 -5.72 1.45 18.26
CA ASP A 125 -6.27 1.42 19.62
C ASP A 125 -5.36 0.75 20.68
N GLY A 126 -4.04 0.85 20.51
CA GLY A 126 -3.04 0.27 21.42
C GLY A 126 -2.66 -1.18 21.10
N ASP A 127 -3.33 -1.81 20.15
CA ASP A 127 -2.91 -3.08 19.57
C ASP A 127 -2.09 -2.85 18.30
N ALA A 128 -1.28 -3.84 17.93
CA ALA A 128 -0.54 -3.83 16.68
C ALA A 128 -0.68 -5.15 15.90
N LEU A 129 -0.54 -5.04 14.58
CA LEU A 129 -0.34 -6.17 13.68
C LEU A 129 0.92 -5.90 12.85
N GLU A 130 1.96 -6.69 13.07
CA GLU A 130 3.17 -6.69 12.25
C GLU A 130 2.90 -7.48 10.97
N LEU A 131 3.33 -6.93 9.84
CA LEU A 131 3.32 -7.62 8.54
C LEU A 131 4.75 -7.77 8.07
N VAL A 132 5.03 -8.77 7.24
CA VAL A 132 6.30 -8.83 6.49
C VAL A 132 5.97 -8.90 5.01
N LEU A 133 6.49 -7.94 4.24
CA LEU A 133 6.40 -7.94 2.78
C LEU A 133 7.72 -8.41 2.17
N ASP A 134 7.63 -9.24 1.13
CA ASP A 134 8.79 -9.66 0.35
C ASP A 134 9.12 -8.71 -0.81
N ARG A 135 10.13 -9.06 -1.63
CA ARG A 135 10.53 -8.30 -2.82
C ARG A 135 9.38 -8.09 -3.81
N GLY A 136 8.41 -9.01 -3.90
CA GLY A 136 7.24 -8.89 -4.76
C GLY A 136 6.09 -8.10 -4.12
N ALA A 137 6.33 -7.42 -2.99
CA ALA A 137 5.33 -6.75 -2.17
C ALA A 137 4.17 -7.66 -1.72
N ALA A 138 4.39 -8.98 -1.66
CA ALA A 138 3.43 -9.90 -1.09
C ALA A 138 3.62 -9.92 0.43
N VAL A 139 2.51 -9.81 1.18
CA VAL A 139 2.52 -10.06 2.62
C VAL A 139 2.72 -11.56 2.83
N VAL A 140 3.87 -11.95 3.37
CA VAL A 140 4.26 -13.35 3.59
C VAL A 140 4.04 -13.81 5.03
N GLU A 141 4.02 -12.87 5.98
CA GLU A 141 3.85 -13.14 7.41
C GLU A 141 2.97 -12.06 8.05
N THR A 142 2.18 -12.45 9.04
CA THR A 142 1.39 -11.54 9.88
C THR A 142 1.46 -11.99 11.33
N VAL A 143 1.88 -11.11 12.23
CA VAL A 143 2.06 -11.40 13.65
C VAL A 143 1.28 -10.37 14.46
N PRO A 144 0.23 -10.77 15.19
CA PRO A 144 -0.40 -9.89 16.17
C PRO A 144 0.60 -9.55 17.27
N SER A 145 0.75 -8.26 17.57
CA SER A 145 1.60 -7.73 18.64
C SER A 145 0.70 -6.92 19.59
N GLY A 146 0.37 -7.50 20.74
CA GLY A 146 -0.48 -6.89 21.76
C GLY A 146 -0.47 -7.78 23.02
N ASP A 147 -0.49 -7.14 24.20
CA ASP A 147 -0.41 -7.77 25.53
C ASP A 147 -1.59 -8.73 25.83
#